data_AF-A0A2S6TK86-F1
#
_entry.id   AF-A0A2S6TK86-F1
#
_cell.length_a   1.000
_cell.length_b   1.000
_cell.length_c   1.000
_cell.angle_alpha   90.00
_cell.angle_beta   90.00
_cell.angle_gamma   90.00
#
_symmetry.space_group_name_H-M   'P 1'
#
loop_
_entity.id
_entity.type
_entity.pdbx_description
1 polymer ?
#
loop_
_entity_poly.entity_id
_entity_poly.type
_entity_poly.pdbx_seq_one_letter_code
_entity_poly.pdbx_strand_id
1 'polypeptide(L)' 'VMIYLVQRGDCDHFRIAHDVDPAYASALASARECGVELICYECEVRLDGITLAGALPLKLDEGPL' A
#
# COMPACT_ATOMS: atom_id res chain seq x y z
N VAL A 1 -11.91 2.36 -5.55
CA VAL A 1 -10.65 1.59 -5.49
C VAL A 1 -9.51 2.53 -5.17
N MET A 2 -8.63 2.17 -4.25
CA MET A 2 -7.34 2.80 -3.97
C MET A 2 -6.23 1.83 -4.35
N ILE A 3 -5.27 2.28 -5.15
CA ILE A 3 -4.14 1.47 -5.62
C ILE A 3 -2.82 2.02 -5.07
N TYR A 4 -2.05 1.15 -4.43
CA TYR A 4 -0.69 1.44 -3.96
C TYR A 4 0.32 0.76 -4.88
N LEU A 5 1.27 1.56 -5.40
CA LEU A 5 2.32 1.10 -6.31
C LEU A 5 3.68 1.20 -5.61
N VAL A 6 4.20 0.06 -5.15
CA VAL A 6 5.45 0.00 -4.40
C VAL A 6 6.63 -0.04 -5.36
N GLN A 7 7.39 1.06 -5.40
CA GLN A 7 8.58 1.22 -6.23
C GLN A 7 9.87 0.92 -5.44
N ARG A 8 9.84 -0.15 -4.64
CA ARG A 8 10.97 -0.63 -3.84
C ARG A 8 10.97 -2.16 -3.90
N GLY A 9 12.05 -2.74 -4.44
CA GLY A 9 12.11 -4.16 -4.80
C GLY A 9 12.47 -5.13 -3.66
N ASP A 10 12.60 -4.66 -2.44
CA ASP A 10 12.98 -5.44 -1.26
C ASP A 10 11.84 -5.54 -0.22
N CYS A 11 10.62 -5.14 -0.61
CA CYS A 11 9.44 -5.23 0.25
C CYS A 11 8.74 -6.58 0.07
N ASP A 12 8.31 -7.19 1.17
CA ASP A 12 7.47 -8.38 1.20
C ASP A 12 6.00 -8.06 1.52
N HIS A 13 5.71 -6.85 1.99
CA HIS A 13 4.36 -6.34 2.25
C HIS A 13 4.32 -4.81 2.27
N PHE A 14 3.11 -4.26 2.25
CA PHE A 14 2.83 -2.84 2.44
C PHE A 14 1.90 -2.65 3.64
N ARG A 15 2.12 -1.59 4.42
CA ARG A 15 1.29 -1.16 5.55
C ARG A 15 1.18 0.37 5.53
N ILE A 16 0.05 0.89 5.98
CA ILE A 16 -0.13 2.33 6.20
C ILE A 16 0.70 2.79 7.40
N ALA A 17 1.44 3.88 7.27
CA ALA A 17 2.28 4.43 8.33
C ALA A 17 1.46 5.28 9.32
N HIS A 18 0.70 4.64 10.22
CA HIS A 18 -0.11 5.30 11.25
C HIS A 18 0.68 6.28 12.13
N ASP A 19 1.94 5.94 12.41
CA ASP A 19 2.87 6.72 13.23
C ASP A 19 3.34 8.01 12.56
N VAL A 20 3.29 8.06 11.22
CA VAL A 20 3.68 9.23 10.43
C VAL A 20 2.47 10.11 10.12
N ASP A 21 1.36 9.49 9.68
CA ASP A 21 0.12 10.19 9.33
C ASP A 21 -1.13 9.44 9.86
N PRO A 22 -1.54 9.72 11.11
CA PRO A 22 -2.73 9.11 11.69
C PRO A 22 -4.03 9.59 11.03
N ALA A 23 -4.04 10.79 10.42
CA ALA A 23 -5.23 11.32 9.75
C ALA A 23 -5.50 10.56 8.45
N TYR A 24 -4.47 10.29 7.65
CA TYR A 24 -4.57 9.46 6.46
C TYR A 24 -5.05 8.05 6.79
N ALA A 25 -4.50 7.44 7.85
CA ALA A 25 -4.91 6.12 8.29
C ALA A 25 -6.40 6.05 8.66
N SER A 26 -6.90 7.03 9.42
CA SER A 26 -8.32 7.14 9.78
C SER A 26 -9.23 7.35 8.57
N ALA A 27 -8.81 8.21 7.64
CA ALA A 27 -9.52 8.44 6.39
C ALA A 27 -9.59 7.18 5.52
N LEU A 28 -8.50 6.42 5.42
CA LEU A 28 -8.47 5.16 4.66
C LEU A 28 -9.37 4.09 5.30
N ALA A 29 -9.36 3.99 6.63
CA ALA A 29 -10.25 3.08 7.35
C ALA A 29 -11.73 3.41 7.05
N SER A 30 -12.10 4.69 7.13
CA SER A 30 -13.45 5.17 6.78
C SER A 30 -13.81 4.88 5.33
N ALA A 31 -12.88 5.14 4.39
CA ALA A 31 -13.08 4.86 2.98
C ALA A 31 -13.34 3.37 2.71
N ARG A 32 -12.60 2.48 3.40
CA ARG A 32 -12.79 1.03 3.30
C ARG A 32 -14.15 0.59 3.81
N GLU A 33 -14.62 1.16 4.92
CA GLU A 33 -15.97 0.91 5.46
C GLU A 33 -17.07 1.36 4.49
N CYS A 34 -16.82 2.44 3.72
CA CYS A 34 -17.70 2.87 2.63
C CYS A 34 -17.57 2.04 1.35
N GLY A 35 -16.79 0.95 1.35
CA GLY A 35 -16.66 0.02 0.21
C GLY A 35 -15.53 0.35 -0.76
N VAL A 36 -14.58 1.22 -0.40
CA VAL A 36 -13.38 1.41 -1.22
C VAL A 36 -12.48 0.18 -1.11
N GLU A 37 -12.33 -0.54 -2.23
CA GLU A 37 -11.36 -1.62 -2.36
C GLU A 37 -9.93 -1.09 -2.31
N LEU A 38 -9.06 -1.78 -1.59
CA LEU A 38 -7.63 -1.47 -1.48
C LEU A 38 -6.83 -2.57 -2.16
N ILE A 39 -5.98 -2.20 -3.11
CA ILE A 39 -5.08 -3.11 -3.81
C ILE A 39 -3.65 -2.57 -3.76
N CYS A 40 -2.67 -3.47 -3.71
CA CYS A 40 -1.27 -3.11 -3.68
C CYS A 40 -0.50 -3.99 -4.67
N TYR A 41 0.38 -3.36 -5.45
CA TYR A 41 1.26 -4.02 -6.39
C TYR A 41 2.69 -3.52 -6.18
N GLU A 42 3.64 -4.42 -6.33
CA GLU A 42 5.04 -4.07 -6.53
C GLU A 42 5.28 -3.67 -7.99
N CYS A 43 6.27 -2.81 -8.17
CA CYS A 43 6.75 -2.42 -9.48
C CYS A 43 8.18 -2.89 -9.69
N GLU A 44 8.48 -3.35 -10.91
CA GLU A 44 9.85 -3.43 -11.39
C GLU A 44 10.28 -2.03 -11.85
N VAL A 45 11.31 -1.48 -11.21
CA VAL A 45 11.86 -0.15 -11.53
C VAL A 45 13.21 -0.33 -12.22
N ARG A 46 13.34 0.21 -13.44
CA ARG A 46 14.53 0.13 -14.28
C ARG A 46 14.87 1.52 -14.83
N LEU A 47 16.08 1.67 -15.40
CA LEU A 47 16.50 2.95 -15.99
C LEU A 47 15.67 3.36 -17.22
N ASP A 48 15.04 2.39 -17.88
CA ASP A 48 14.23 2.55 -19.08
C ASP A 48 12.71 2.59 -18.80
N GLY A 49 12.27 2.37 -17.56
CA GLY A 49 10.87 2.48 -17.20
C GLY A 49 10.47 1.83 -15.88
N ILE A 50 9.17 1.87 -15.61
CA ILE A 50 8.52 1.28 -14.44
C ILE A 50 7.34 0.44 -14.91
N THR A 51 7.28 -0.82 -14.49
CA THR A 51 6.22 -1.77 -14.86
C THR A 51 5.61 -2.40 -13.60
N LEU A 52 4.31 -2.70 -13.64
CA LEU A 52 3.68 -3.50 -12.58
C LEU A 52 4.23 -4.93 -12.65
N ALA A 53 4.59 -5.48 -11.49
CA ALA A 53 5.07 -6.85 -11.38
C ALA A 53 3.98 -7.75 -10.79
N GLY A 54 3.96 -7.94 -9.47
CA GLY A 54 3.00 -8.78 -8.75
C GLY A 54 2.13 -8.01 -7.77
N ALA A 55 1.06 -8.65 -7.31
CA ALA A 55 0.31 -8.17 -6.15
C ALA A 55 1.20 -8.29 -4.90
N LEU A 56 1.28 -7.21 -4.12
CA LEU A 56 2.04 -7.18 -2.88
C LEU A 56 1.07 -7.28 -1.69
N PRO A 57 1.33 -8.13 -0.68
CA PRO A 57 0.47 -8.24 0.50
C PRO A 57 0.25 -6.89 1.19
N LEU A 58 -1.02 -6.51 1.35
CA LEU A 58 -1.44 -5.35 2.13
C LEU A 58 -1.79 -5.79 3.56
N LYS A 59 -1.01 -5.33 4.55
CA LYS A 59 -1.30 -5.54 5.98
C LYS A 59 -2.14 -4.37 6.50
N LEU A 60 -3.36 -4.68 6.92
CA LEU A 60 -4.35 -3.71 7.41
C LEU A 60 -4.36 -3.57 8.94
N ASP A 61 -3.70 -4.47 9.66
CA ASP A 61 -3.72 -4.50 11.12
C ASP A 61 -2.68 -3.55 11.73
N GLU A 62 -3.07 -2.85 12.80
CA GLU A 62 -2.20 -2.01 13.64
C GLU A 62 -1.37 -2.90 14.59
N GLY A 63 -0.39 -3.62 14.04
CA GLY A 63 0.65 -4.29 14.83
C GLY A 63 1.91 -3.41 14.96
N PRO A 64 2.71 -3.54 16.04
CA PRO A 64 4.02 -2.91 16.07
C PRO A 64 4.89 -3.42 14.91
N LEU A 65 5.81 -2.56 14.43
CA LEU A 65 6.83 -2.93 13.45
C LEU A 65 7.69 -4.10 13.94
#